data_AF-A0A1Q7MWL5-F1
#
_entry.id   AF-A0A1Q7MWL5-F1
#
_cell.length_a   1.000
_cell.length_b   1.000
_cell.length_c   1.000
_cell.angle_alpha   90.00
_cell.angle_beta   90.00
_cell.angle_gamma   90.00
#
_symmetry.space_group_name_H-M   'P 1'
#
loop_
_entity.id
_entity.type
_entity.pdbx_description
1 polymer ?
#
loop_
_entity_poly.entity_id
_entity_poly.type
_entity_poly.pdbx_seq_one_letter_code
_entity_poly.pdbx_strand_id
1 'polypeptide(L)'
;MGTRRKSRELVLQMLFQADMGRQNADDVRRTFWGERSSVDAEIRGFAEDLFRVATDRTPEIDGLIGNIMRAAVAELLGFPTTPRAVIINEALEIARKFSNPESVQFINGVLDSVGRDLEKARA
;
A
#
# COMPACT_ATOMS: atom_id res chain seq x y z
N MET A 1 21.17 5.90 -6.17
CA MET A 1 20.06 5.71 -5.19
C MET A 1 18.73 6.36 -5.61
N GLY A 2 18.64 7.16 -6.69
CA GLY A 2 17.41 7.91 -7.06
C GLY A 2 16.39 7.19 -7.95
N THR A 3 16.81 6.35 -8.91
CA THR A 3 15.91 5.78 -9.95
C THR A 3 14.90 4.80 -9.39
N ARG A 4 15.35 3.80 -8.61
CA ARG A 4 14.47 2.79 -8.01
C ARG A 4 13.50 3.34 -6.95
N ARG A 5 13.87 4.42 -6.25
CA ARG A 5 12.93 5.11 -5.35
C ARG A 5 11.83 5.79 -6.16
N LYS A 6 12.21 6.51 -7.23
CA LYS A 6 11.26 7.22 -8.08
C LYS A 6 10.26 6.30 -8.78
N SER A 7 10.72 5.16 -9.31
CA SER A 7 9.81 4.16 -9.89
C SER A 7 8.78 3.65 -8.89
N ARG A 8 9.16 3.42 -7.62
CA ARG A 8 8.22 2.97 -6.59
C ARG A 8 7.17 4.03 -6.26
N GLU A 9 7.55 5.31 -6.22
CA GLU A 9 6.60 6.42 -6.06
C GLU A 9 5.58 6.45 -7.21
N LEU A 10 6.04 6.27 -8.46
CA LEU A 10 5.16 6.24 -9.63
C LEU A 10 4.22 5.03 -9.59
N VAL A 11 4.72 3.85 -9.22
CA VAL A 11 3.88 2.65 -9.05
C VAL A 11 2.79 2.87 -8.01
N LEU A 12 3.12 3.51 -6.88
CA LEU A 12 2.13 3.81 -5.85
C LEU A 12 1.02 4.72 -6.41
N GLN A 13 1.37 5.73 -7.21
CA GLN A 13 0.39 6.59 -7.88
C GLN A 13 -0.48 5.80 -8.88
N MET A 14 0.12 4.90 -9.65
CA MET A 14 -0.59 4.05 -10.62
C MET A 14 -1.57 3.10 -9.92
N LEU A 15 -1.15 2.45 -8.82
CA LEU A 15 -2.02 1.58 -8.02
C LEU A 15 -3.19 2.37 -7.42
N PHE A 16 -2.91 3.56 -6.86
CA PHE A 16 -3.96 4.43 -6.34
C PHE A 16 -4.97 4.85 -7.42
N GLN A 17 -4.50 5.15 -8.64
CA GLN A 17 -5.36 5.47 -9.77
C GLN A 17 -6.22 4.27 -10.17
N ALA A 18 -5.65 3.05 -10.18
CA ALA A 18 -6.38 1.81 -10.46
C ALA A 18 -7.53 1.61 -9.45
N ASP A 19 -7.24 1.77 -8.16
CA ASP A 19 -8.19 1.55 -7.06
C ASP A 19 -9.31 2.60 -7.03
N MET A 20 -8.95 3.90 -7.10
CA MET A 20 -9.92 4.99 -7.03
C MET A 20 -10.75 5.13 -8.30
N GLY A 21 -10.12 4.92 -9.47
CA GLY A 21 -10.78 5.02 -10.76
C GLY A 21 -11.55 3.76 -11.17
N ARG A 22 -11.40 2.65 -10.44
CA ARG A 22 -11.82 1.29 -10.86
C ARG A 22 -11.38 0.98 -12.29
N GLN A 23 -10.18 1.43 -12.64
CA GLN A 23 -9.61 1.27 -13.98
C GLN A 23 -8.83 -0.04 -14.06
N ASN A 24 -8.87 -0.70 -15.21
CA ASN A 24 -7.98 -1.83 -15.46
C ASN A 24 -6.53 -1.34 -15.64
N ALA A 25 -5.57 -2.26 -15.50
CA ALA A 25 -4.14 -1.95 -15.55
C ALA A 25 -3.70 -1.27 -16.85
N ASP A 26 -4.28 -1.65 -18.00
CA ASP A 26 -3.91 -1.08 -19.30
C ASP A 26 -4.39 0.36 -19.46
N ASP A 27 -5.59 0.67 -18.99
CA ASP A 27 -6.14 2.02 -18.99
C ASP A 27 -5.34 2.96 -18.08
N VAL A 28 -4.92 2.48 -16.90
CA VAL A 28 -4.03 3.24 -16.00
C VAL A 28 -2.70 3.50 -16.70
N ARG A 29 -2.06 2.50 -17.31
CA ARG A 29 -0.79 2.69 -18.04
C ARG A 29 -0.92 3.73 -19.14
N ARG A 30 -1.97 3.65 -19.95
CA ARG A 30 -2.20 4.56 -21.08
C ARG A 30 -2.36 6.00 -20.60
N THR A 31 -3.22 6.22 -19.61
CA THR A 31 -3.51 7.56 -19.08
C THR A 31 -2.34 8.13 -18.28
N PHE A 32 -1.76 7.35 -17.36
CA PHE A 32 -0.68 7.79 -16.48
C PHE A 32 0.57 8.24 -17.25
N TRP A 33 0.98 7.47 -18.26
CA TRP A 33 2.12 7.81 -19.12
C TRP A 33 1.78 8.82 -20.21
N GLY A 34 0.52 8.88 -20.65
CA GLY A 34 0.04 9.92 -21.58
C GLY A 34 0.23 11.34 -21.02
N GLU A 35 0.12 11.49 -19.70
CA GLU A 35 0.36 12.76 -18.99
C GLU A 35 1.84 12.98 -18.61
N ARG A 36 2.71 11.98 -18.77
CA ARG A 36 4.09 11.96 -18.24
C ARG A 36 5.11 11.51 -19.29
N SER A 37 5.25 12.30 -20.36
CA SER A 37 6.15 11.99 -21.48
C SER A 37 7.64 12.16 -21.20
N SER A 38 8.02 12.85 -20.11
CA SER A 38 9.42 13.21 -19.81
C SER A 38 10.12 12.30 -18.78
N VAL A 39 9.57 11.13 -18.47
CA VAL A 39 10.16 10.20 -17.50
C VAL A 39 11.22 9.33 -18.17
N ASP A 40 12.37 9.21 -17.51
CA ASP A 40 13.48 8.36 -17.95
C ASP A 40 13.04 6.91 -18.22
N ALA A 41 13.58 6.31 -19.27
CA ALA A 41 13.18 4.98 -19.74
C ALA A 41 13.47 3.87 -18.72
N GLU A 42 14.56 3.96 -17.95
CA GLU A 42 14.88 3.00 -16.89
C GLU A 42 13.85 3.08 -15.76
N ILE A 43 13.49 4.31 -15.36
CA ILE A 43 12.49 4.57 -14.31
C ILE A 43 11.13 4.02 -14.75
N ARG A 44 10.73 4.32 -15.98
CA ARG A 44 9.47 3.86 -16.57
C ARG A 44 9.43 2.35 -16.70
N GLY A 45 10.47 1.73 -17.24
CA GLY A 45 10.54 0.28 -17.42
C GLY A 45 10.37 -0.46 -16.10
N PHE A 46 11.11 -0.07 -15.06
CA PHE A 46 10.97 -0.69 -13.75
C PHE A 46 9.59 -0.42 -13.09
N ALA A 47 9.03 0.78 -13.27
CA ALA A 47 7.69 1.08 -12.77
C ALA A 47 6.63 0.22 -13.45
N GLU A 48 6.71 0.03 -14.78
CA GLU A 48 5.76 -0.84 -15.51
C GLU A 48 5.88 -2.30 -15.09
N ASP A 49 7.10 -2.83 -14.94
CA ASP A 49 7.30 -4.21 -14.47
C ASP A 49 6.75 -4.43 -13.06
N LEU A 50 7.03 -3.49 -12.14
CA LEU A 50 6.57 -3.60 -10.77
C LEU A 50 5.04 -3.41 -10.67
N PHE A 51 4.45 -2.49 -11.44
CA PHE A 51 3.00 -2.30 -11.50
C PHE A 51 2.30 -3.57 -12.01
N ARG A 52 2.81 -4.17 -13.10
CA ARG A 52 2.28 -5.43 -13.65
C ARG A 52 2.28 -6.54 -12.59
N VAL A 53 3.40 -6.74 -11.90
CA VAL A 53 3.49 -7.76 -10.84
C VAL A 53 2.49 -7.50 -9.72
N ALA A 54 2.31 -6.24 -9.32
CA ALA A 54 1.37 -5.87 -8.26
C ALA A 54 -0.09 -6.07 -8.67
N THR A 55 -0.46 -5.79 -9.92
CA THR A 55 -1.83 -6.00 -10.43
C THR A 55 -2.14 -7.47 -10.68
N ASP A 56 -1.19 -8.22 -11.24
CA ASP A 56 -1.39 -9.64 -11.56
C ASP A 56 -1.53 -10.49 -10.29
N ARG A 57 -0.88 -10.07 -9.20
CA ARG A 57 -0.88 -10.77 -7.92
C ARG A 57 -1.75 -10.09 -6.86
N THR A 58 -2.65 -9.19 -7.25
CA THR A 58 -3.55 -8.51 -6.30
C THR A 58 -4.29 -9.49 -5.38
N PRO A 59 -4.89 -10.62 -5.86
CA PRO A 59 -5.58 -11.54 -4.95
C PRO A 59 -4.65 -12.16 -3.89
N GLU A 60 -3.40 -12.45 -4.25
CA GLU A 60 -2.40 -12.99 -3.34
C GLU A 60 -1.95 -11.92 -2.33
N ILE A 61 -1.71 -10.69 -2.80
CA ILE A 61 -1.31 -9.55 -1.96
C ILE A 61 -2.43 -9.17 -0.98
N ASP A 62 -3.67 -9.06 -1.46
CA ASP A 62 -4.85 -8.78 -0.64
C ASP A 62 -5.13 -9.89 0.38
N GLY A 63 -4.91 -11.15 -0.01
CA GLY A 63 -5.02 -12.31 0.87
C GLY A 63 -3.97 -12.34 1.99
N LEU A 64 -2.75 -11.85 1.72
CA LEU A 64 -1.64 -11.88 2.67
C LEU A 64 -1.75 -10.82 3.77
N ILE A 65 -2.26 -9.63 3.45
CA ILE A 65 -2.18 -8.46 4.34
C ILE A 65 -3.43 -7.59 4.35
N GLY A 66 -4.26 -7.63 3.30
CA GLY A 66 -5.34 -6.66 3.09
C GLY A 66 -6.40 -6.69 4.18
N ASN A 67 -6.83 -7.88 4.61
CA ASN A 67 -7.89 -7.99 5.64
C ASN A 67 -7.42 -7.61 7.04
N ILE A 68 -6.16 -7.90 7.38
CA ILE A 68 -5.56 -7.53 8.67
C ILE A 68 -5.42 -6.00 8.75
N MET A 69 -4.90 -5.39 7.69
CA MET A 69 -4.75 -3.93 7.60
C MET A 69 -6.10 -3.22 7.63
N ARG A 70 -7.10 -3.72 6.89
CA ARG A 70 -8.47 -3.16 6.88
C ARG A 70 -9.10 -3.20 8.28
N ALA A 71 -8.98 -4.32 8.99
CA ALA A 71 -9.50 -4.45 10.35
C ALA A 71 -8.82 -3.48 11.32
N ALA A 72 -7.50 -3.43 11.32
CA ALA A 72 -6.72 -2.56 12.22
C ALA A 72 -7.00 -1.07 11.96
N VAL A 73 -7.06 -0.65 10.69
CA VAL A 73 -7.37 0.75 10.33
C VAL A 73 -8.81 1.11 10.66
N ALA A 74 -9.76 0.20 10.43
CA ALA A 74 -11.15 0.40 10.85
C ALA A 74 -11.25 0.59 12.37
N GLU A 75 -10.49 -0.17 13.14
CA GLU A 75 -10.48 -0.02 14.60
C GLU A 75 -9.86 1.31 15.05
N LEU A 76 -8.72 1.70 14.46
CA LEU A 76 -8.08 3.00 14.71
C LEU A 76 -9.02 4.18 14.45
N LEU A 77 -9.85 4.09 13.40
CA LEU A 77 -10.81 5.12 13.02
C LEU A 77 -12.07 5.12 13.88
N GLY A 78 -12.64 3.94 14.14
CA GLY A 78 -13.95 3.78 14.78
C GLY A 78 -13.94 3.72 16.30
N PHE A 79 -12.81 3.37 16.92
CA PHE A 79 -12.71 3.15 18.37
C PHE A 79 -11.59 4.02 18.99
N PRO A 80 -11.79 5.35 19.07
CA PRO A 80 -10.76 6.28 19.54
C PRO A 80 -10.34 6.09 21.01
N THR A 81 -11.11 5.34 21.80
CA THR A 81 -10.78 4.98 23.19
C THR A 81 -9.80 3.83 23.29
N THR A 82 -9.66 3.02 22.24
CA THR A 82 -8.72 1.89 22.23
C THR A 82 -7.30 2.41 21.95
N PRO A 83 -6.31 2.11 22.81
CA PRO A 83 -4.94 2.59 22.59
C PRO A 83 -4.35 2.07 21.28
N ARG A 84 -3.73 2.95 20.47
CA ARG A 84 -3.15 2.57 19.18
C ARG A 84 -2.17 1.39 19.27
N ALA A 85 -1.38 1.33 20.34
CA ALA A 85 -0.38 0.29 20.52
C ALA A 85 -1.02 -1.09 20.70
N VAL A 86 -2.21 -1.15 21.31
CA VAL A 86 -2.97 -2.40 21.46
C VAL A 86 -3.47 -2.88 20.10
N ILE A 87 -4.10 -2.00 19.32
CA ILE A 87 -4.61 -2.32 17.98
C ILE A 87 -3.48 -2.84 17.07
N ILE A 88 -2.34 -2.16 17.09
CA ILE A 88 -1.17 -2.56 16.29
C ILE A 88 -0.68 -3.93 16.75
N ASN A 89 -0.49 -4.16 18.06
CA ASN A 89 -0.02 -5.44 18.57
C ASN A 89 -0.94 -6.60 18.18
N GLU A 90 -2.26 -6.46 18.31
CA GLU A 90 -3.22 -7.50 17.91
C GLU A 90 -3.17 -7.78 16.40
N ALA A 91 -3.03 -6.75 15.57
CA ALA A 91 -2.85 -6.92 14.14
C ALA A 91 -1.57 -7.72 13.80
N LEU A 92 -0.49 -7.51 14.54
CA LEU A 92 0.76 -8.26 14.37
C LEU A 92 0.63 -9.72 14.80
N GLU A 93 -0.05 -10.01 15.90
CA GLU A 93 -0.29 -11.39 16.34
C GLU A 93 -1.15 -12.16 15.35
N ILE A 94 -2.18 -11.52 14.78
CA ILE A 94 -2.97 -12.09 13.69
C ILE A 94 -2.09 -12.33 12.45
N ALA A 95 -1.23 -11.38 12.09
CA ALA A 95 -0.32 -11.53 10.96
C ALA A 95 0.68 -12.67 11.15
N ARG A 96 1.21 -12.88 12.36
CA ARG A 96 2.08 -14.03 12.68
C ARG A 96 1.35 -15.36 12.49
N LYS A 97 0.05 -15.40 12.76
CA LYS A 97 -0.77 -16.62 12.67
C LYS A 97 -1.16 -16.97 11.23
N PHE A 98 -1.40 -15.97 10.38
CA PHE A 98 -2.01 -16.17 9.06
C PHE A 98 -1.13 -15.72 7.88
N SER A 99 0.03 -15.13 8.13
CA SER A 99 0.91 -14.56 7.09
C SER A 99 2.38 -14.93 7.32
N ASN A 100 3.26 -14.46 6.45
CA ASN A 100 4.70 -14.71 6.55
C ASN A 100 5.41 -13.69 7.48
N PRO A 101 6.60 -14.02 8.02
CA PRO A 101 7.35 -13.12 8.91
C PRO A 101 7.62 -11.74 8.30
N GLU A 102 7.87 -11.66 6.99
CA GLU A 102 8.10 -10.41 6.27
C GLU A 102 6.87 -9.48 6.29
N SER A 103 5.67 -10.06 6.24
CA SER A 103 4.40 -9.33 6.30
C SER A 103 4.16 -8.72 7.67
N VAL A 104 4.63 -9.35 8.76
CA VAL A 104 4.51 -8.81 10.12
C VAL A 104 5.28 -7.50 10.25
N GLN A 105 6.53 -7.47 9.77
CA GLN A 105 7.36 -6.26 9.81
C GLN A 105 6.77 -5.14 8.95
N PHE A 106 6.22 -5.50 7.78
CA PHE A 106 5.54 -4.56 6.89
C PHE A 106 4.30 -3.95 7.55
N ILE A 107 3.41 -4.78 8.10
CA ILE A 107 2.18 -4.36 8.79
C ILE A 107 2.50 -3.40 9.93
N ASN A 108 3.52 -3.71 10.75
CA ASN A 108 3.93 -2.82 11.84
C ASN A 108 4.29 -1.43 11.33
N GLY A 109 5.14 -1.35 10.30
CA GLY A 109 5.59 -0.07 9.74
C GLY A 109 4.44 0.75 9.14
N VAL A 110 3.49 0.11 8.46
CA VAL A 110 2.35 0.81 7.86
C VAL A 110 1.37 1.28 8.92
N LEU A 111 0.97 0.41 9.87
CA LEU A 111 0.01 0.80 10.92
C LEU A 111 0.58 1.86 11.87
N ASP A 112 1.87 1.83 12.17
CA ASP A 112 2.54 2.90 12.91
C ASP A 112 2.46 4.24 12.18
N SER A 113 2.62 4.25 10.85
CA SER A 113 2.50 5.47 10.05
C SER A 113 1.07 5.99 10.05
N VAL A 114 0.10 5.12 9.77
CA VAL A 114 -1.33 5.48 9.74
C VAL A 114 -1.77 5.98 11.11
N GLY A 115 -1.41 5.29 12.19
CA GLY A 115 -1.76 5.70 13.56
C GLY A 115 -1.27 7.11 13.89
N ARG A 116 -0.02 7.45 13.55
CA ARG A 116 0.53 8.80 13.76
C ARG A 116 -0.20 9.88 12.95
N ASP A 117 -0.56 9.59 11.70
CA ASP A 117 -1.25 10.56 10.86
C ASP A 117 -2.69 10.80 11.32
N LEU A 118 -3.36 9.75 11.83
CA LEU A 118 -4.68 9.87 12.46
C LEU A 118 -4.65 10.66 13.77
N GLU A 119 -3.62 10.49 14.60
CA GLU A 119 -3.42 11.31 15.81
C GLU A 119 -3.27 12.80 15.45
N LYS A 120 -2.46 13.13 14.43
CA LYS A 120 -2.29 14.50 13.96
C LYS A 120 -3.59 15.12 13.43
N ALA A 121 -4.41 14.33 12.72
CA ALA A 121 -5.69 14.81 12.19
C ALA A 121 -6.74 15.06 13.28
N ARG A 122 -6.56 14.51 14.49
CA ARG A 122 -7.44 14.68 15.66
C ARG A 122 -6.98 15.79 16.61
N ALA A 123 -5.75 16.28 16.47
CA ALA A 123 -5.16 17.36 17.25
C ALA A 123 -5.52 18.73 16.66
#